data_AF-A0AAD8LXG3-F1
#
_entry.id   AF-A0AAD8LXG3-F1
#
_cell.length_a   1.000
_cell.length_b   1.000
_cell.length_c   1.000
_cell.angle_alpha   90.00
_cell.angle_beta   90.00
_cell.angle_gamma   90.00
#
_symmetry.space_group_name_H-M   'P 1'
#
loop_
_entity.id
_entity.type
_entity.pdbx_description
1 polymer ?
#
loop_
_entity_poly.entity_id
_entity_poly.type
_entity_poly.pdbx_seq_one_letter_code
_entity_poly.pdbx_strand_id
1 'polypeptide(L)'
;MKKKLKIGSQAEGEDRLSSLSDDVRLLVNELENANVDVLDTTEFHNLTLSRKKVFFHRLRRMFWQLGSTKILTIDSATFEVLSAFTNFVEDVASPFYNLKYVKLPKGYKESSISTTMRKFLLGCSPGATIVTGLPQNEEYYQAVHVPSTSQKLLEEPLTTPTAELVDSQDIHKKVCVNRVQVEHLVDSSVGDADRARHAGAPVARKSINQASSSRGNSNFWLWQGLEIKSEFVDLLDLIVKKYPQTFEHFTAKSETFYAMKLNMLCTWVNEFLRTSMPEFCTDIISEYKDGFADLQRWGFNVYWLVDRLNYIEQIRLSQNEVHAIDSSVGDADRARHACTPVAREGIDQASSSRGNSNFWLWQGLEIKSEFVGLLDLIMKKYPETFEHFKAKSEAFYAMKLNVLCTWVDDFLRTSMPEFFTDIISEYKDGFADLQRWGFNRTVVQLILVKVL
;
A
#
# COMPACT_ATOMS: atom_id res chain seq x y z
N MET A 1 -8.27 11.36 -26.78
CA MET A 1 -8.39 9.91 -26.49
C MET A 1 -9.01 9.74 -25.11
N LYS A 2 -10.20 9.14 -24.97
CA LYS A 2 -10.84 8.94 -23.65
C LYS A 2 -10.33 7.62 -23.05
N LYS A 3 -9.53 7.69 -21.99
CA LYS A 3 -9.11 6.50 -21.24
C LYS A 3 -9.98 6.38 -20.00
N LYS A 4 -10.75 5.29 -19.90
CA LYS A 4 -11.55 4.97 -18.72
C LYS A 4 -10.77 3.96 -17.89
N LEU A 5 -10.22 4.40 -16.76
CA LEU A 5 -9.68 3.50 -15.75
C LEU A 5 -10.88 3.04 -14.89
N LYS A 6 -11.19 1.74 -14.89
CA LYS A 6 -12.27 1.17 -14.08
C LYS A 6 -11.65 0.19 -13.10
N ILE A 7 -11.82 0.44 -11.81
CA ILE A 7 -11.41 -0.47 -10.73
C ILE A 7 -12.69 -1.14 -10.25
N GLY A 8 -12.89 -2.42 -10.59
CA GLY A 8 -14.04 -3.19 -10.12
C GLY A 8 -13.61 -4.39 -9.29
N SER A 9 -14.09 -4.49 -8.05
CA SER A 9 -14.20 -5.75 -7.32
C SER A 9 -15.54 -6.39 -7.69
N GLN A 10 -15.51 -7.58 -8.28
CA GLN A 10 -16.59 -8.53 -8.06
C GLN A 10 -16.10 -9.38 -6.89
N ALA A 11 -16.95 -9.63 -5.90
CA ALA A 11 -16.62 -10.32 -4.66
C ALA A 11 -16.06 -11.74 -4.94
N GLU A 12 -14.76 -11.83 -5.16
CA GLU A 12 -13.84 -12.97 -5.05
C GLU A 12 -12.48 -12.55 -5.64
N GLY A 13 -11.46 -12.42 -4.77
CA GLY A 13 -10.04 -12.29 -5.16
C GLY A 13 -9.39 -10.92 -4.89
N GLU A 14 -8.59 -10.82 -3.82
CA GLU A 14 -7.68 -9.71 -3.50
C GLU A 14 -6.48 -9.60 -4.50
N ASP A 15 -6.36 -10.54 -5.46
CA ASP A 15 -5.20 -10.76 -6.34
C ASP A 15 -5.08 -9.88 -7.60
N ARG A 16 -5.98 -8.91 -7.82
CA ARG A 16 -5.95 -8.04 -9.03
C ARG A 16 -5.42 -6.62 -8.82
N LEU A 17 -5.14 -6.22 -7.57
CA LEU A 17 -4.66 -4.86 -7.29
C LEU A 17 -3.13 -4.75 -7.28
N SER A 18 -2.41 -5.86 -7.09
CA SER A 18 -0.94 -5.96 -7.15
C SER A 18 -0.42 -5.81 -8.58
N SER A 19 -1.14 -6.38 -9.57
CA SER A 19 -0.74 -6.38 -10.98
C SER A 19 -0.97 -5.06 -11.72
N LEU A 20 -1.81 -4.16 -11.17
CA LEU A 20 -2.06 -2.84 -11.77
C LEU A 20 -0.90 -1.84 -11.58
N SER A 21 0.02 -2.08 -10.63
CA SER A 21 1.17 -1.20 -10.37
C SER A 21 2.18 -1.20 -11.52
N ASP A 22 2.34 -2.32 -12.21
CA ASP A 22 3.34 -2.48 -13.27
C ASP A 22 2.79 -2.12 -14.67
N ASP A 23 1.48 -2.28 -14.89
CA ASP A 23 0.82 -1.95 -16.17
C ASP A 23 0.53 -0.44 -16.37
N VAL A 24 0.64 0.39 -15.33
CA VAL A 24 0.47 1.87 -15.42
C VAL A 24 1.81 2.59 -15.58
N ARG A 25 2.81 1.96 -16.20
CA ARG A 25 3.84 2.70 -16.95
C ARG A 25 3.26 3.17 -18.29
N LEU A 26 2.19 3.96 -18.22
CA LEU A 26 1.74 4.74 -19.36
C LEU A 26 2.89 5.67 -19.73
N LEU A 27 3.53 5.41 -20.87
CA LEU A 27 4.26 6.44 -21.60
C LEU A 27 3.41 7.72 -21.55
N VAL A 28 3.97 8.75 -20.91
CA VAL A 28 3.32 10.00 -20.49
C VAL A 28 2.91 10.80 -21.73
N ASN A 29 1.91 10.28 -22.43
CA ASN A 29 1.08 11.03 -23.34
C ASN A 29 0.04 11.72 -22.46
N GLU A 30 -0.03 13.06 -22.55
CA GLU A 30 -0.97 13.91 -21.81
C GLU A 30 -2.37 13.28 -21.73
N LEU A 31 -2.72 12.75 -20.56
CA LEU A 31 -4.04 12.17 -20.30
C LEU A 31 -5.05 13.32 -20.20
N GLU A 32 -5.60 13.74 -21.32
CA GLU A 32 -6.53 14.89 -21.33
C GLU A 32 -7.73 14.69 -20.38
N ASN A 33 -8.25 13.47 -20.30
CA ASN A 33 -9.39 13.12 -19.45
C ASN A 33 -9.08 11.85 -18.65
N ALA A 34 -9.26 11.91 -17.33
CA ALA A 34 -9.22 10.75 -16.45
C ALA A 34 -10.55 10.61 -15.70
N ASN A 35 -11.05 9.38 -15.60
CA ASN A 35 -12.17 9.04 -14.75
C ASN A 35 -11.68 8.11 -13.67
N VAL A 36 -11.92 8.47 -12.42
CA VAL A 36 -11.60 7.67 -11.25
C VAL A 36 -12.90 7.12 -10.69
N ASP A 37 -12.99 5.80 -10.74
CA ASP A 37 -14.14 4.99 -10.32
C ASP A 37 -13.59 3.95 -9.35
N VAL A 38 -13.94 4.10 -8.08
CA VAL A 38 -13.23 3.44 -6.97
C VAL A 38 -14.24 2.81 -6.04
N LEU A 39 -14.41 1.49 -6.20
CA LEU A 39 -15.12 0.58 -5.30
C LEU A 39 -16.61 0.91 -5.02
N ASP A 40 -17.33 -0.11 -4.53
CA ASP A 40 -18.66 0.09 -3.98
C ASP A 40 -18.54 0.87 -2.65
N THR A 41 -19.33 1.95 -2.49
CA THR A 41 -19.37 2.73 -1.25
C THR A 41 -19.68 1.86 -0.03
N THR A 42 -20.52 0.84 -0.21
CA THR A 42 -20.91 -0.08 0.86
C THR A 42 -19.72 -0.88 1.39
N GLU A 43 -18.81 -1.31 0.51
CA GLU A 43 -17.58 -2.01 0.90
C GLU A 43 -16.66 -1.06 1.66
N PHE A 44 -16.49 0.18 1.18
CA PHE A 44 -15.63 1.16 1.85
C PHE A 44 -16.09 1.50 3.27
N HIS A 45 -17.40 1.73 3.48
CA HIS A 45 -17.92 2.07 4.80
C HIS A 45 -17.65 1.00 5.85
N ASN A 46 -17.70 -0.28 5.43
CA ASN A 46 -17.47 -1.45 6.28
C ASN A 46 -15.98 -1.71 6.60
N LEU A 47 -15.04 -1.00 5.96
CA LEU A 47 -13.61 -1.17 6.25
C LEU A 47 -13.22 -0.61 7.61
N THR A 48 -12.32 -1.31 8.30
CA THR A 48 -11.64 -0.79 9.50
C THR A 48 -10.80 0.44 9.16
N LEU A 49 -10.53 1.30 10.14
CA LEU A 49 -9.74 2.53 9.93
C LEU A 49 -8.38 2.25 9.27
N SER A 50 -7.67 1.20 9.70
CA SER A 50 -6.39 0.79 9.13
C SER A 50 -6.52 0.41 7.65
N ARG A 51 -7.55 -0.36 7.28
CA ARG A 51 -7.82 -0.72 5.87
C ARG A 51 -8.19 0.50 5.03
N LYS A 52 -8.97 1.43 5.60
CA LYS A 52 -9.30 2.70 4.95
C LYS A 52 -8.04 3.55 4.69
N LYS A 53 -7.05 3.56 5.60
CA LYS A 53 -5.76 4.24 5.40
C LYS A 53 -4.97 3.63 4.24
N VAL A 54 -4.83 2.30 4.20
CA VAL A 54 -4.17 1.60 3.08
C VAL A 54 -4.85 1.94 1.75
N PHE A 55 -6.18 2.00 1.77
CA PHE A 55 -6.94 2.39 0.59
C PHE A 55 -6.66 3.82 0.15
N PHE A 56 -6.65 4.77 1.08
CA PHE A 56 -6.31 6.16 0.80
C PHE A 56 -4.89 6.30 0.24
N HIS A 57 -3.91 5.55 0.76
CA HIS A 57 -2.56 5.54 0.20
C HIS A 57 -2.52 5.05 -1.25
N ARG A 58 -3.30 4.01 -1.58
CA ARG A 58 -3.44 3.53 -2.98
C ARG A 58 -4.08 4.60 -3.87
N LEU A 59 -5.15 5.23 -3.39
CA LEU A 59 -5.82 6.32 -4.11
C LEU A 59 -4.87 7.50 -4.37
N ARG A 60 -4.07 7.89 -3.37
CA ARG A 60 -3.04 8.93 -3.47
C ARG A 60 -2.04 8.60 -4.57
N ARG A 61 -1.51 7.38 -4.58
CA ARG A 61 -0.54 6.93 -5.61
C ARG A 61 -1.12 7.01 -7.02
N MET A 62 -2.36 6.54 -7.20
CA MET A 62 -3.05 6.64 -8.48
C MET A 62 -3.24 8.10 -8.91
N PHE A 63 -3.61 9.01 -8.00
CA PHE A 63 -3.73 10.43 -8.33
C PHE A 63 -2.43 11.07 -8.79
N TRP A 64 -1.28 10.69 -8.20
CA TRP A 64 0.04 11.12 -8.68
C TRP A 64 0.31 10.71 -10.13
N GLN A 65 -0.11 9.51 -10.52
CA GLN A 65 0.02 9.06 -11.91
C GLN A 65 -0.88 9.85 -12.88
N LEU A 66 -1.94 10.49 -12.37
CA LEU A 66 -2.86 11.34 -13.12
C LEU A 66 -2.45 12.82 -13.10
N GLY A 67 -1.25 13.16 -12.64
CA GLY A 67 -0.85 14.56 -12.42
C GLY A 67 -0.91 15.46 -13.66
N SER A 68 -0.72 14.87 -14.85
CA SER A 68 -0.78 15.55 -16.16
C SER A 68 -2.21 15.80 -16.69
N THR A 69 -3.24 15.34 -15.97
CA THR A 69 -4.61 15.33 -16.49
C THR A 69 -5.25 16.70 -16.53
N LYS A 70 -5.97 17.01 -17.62
CA LYS A 70 -6.72 18.28 -17.80
C LYS A 70 -8.13 18.21 -17.20
N ILE A 71 -8.80 17.06 -17.29
CA ILE A 71 -10.15 16.86 -16.76
C ILE A 71 -10.17 15.60 -15.89
N LEU A 72 -10.39 15.78 -14.58
CA LEU A 72 -10.56 14.68 -13.63
C LEU A 72 -12.05 14.51 -13.32
N THR A 73 -12.62 13.34 -13.58
CA THR A 73 -13.96 12.97 -13.14
C THR A 73 -13.85 12.06 -11.92
N ILE A 74 -14.53 12.45 -10.84
CA ILE A 74 -14.58 11.72 -9.57
C ILE A 74 -15.99 11.16 -9.42
N ASP A 75 -16.11 9.88 -9.09
CA ASP A 75 -17.40 9.26 -8.76
C ASP A 75 -17.83 9.53 -7.31
N SER A 76 -19.03 9.08 -6.93
CA SER A 76 -19.55 9.29 -5.56
C SER A 76 -18.68 8.58 -4.52
N ALA A 77 -18.21 7.37 -4.82
CA ALA A 77 -17.45 6.56 -3.89
C ALA A 77 -16.08 7.18 -3.58
N THR A 78 -15.33 7.56 -4.61
CA THR A 78 -14.04 8.26 -4.46
C THR A 78 -14.23 9.58 -3.70
N PHE A 79 -15.32 10.32 -3.98
CA PHE A 79 -15.59 11.58 -3.28
C PHE A 79 -15.82 11.37 -1.79
N GLU A 80 -16.62 10.36 -1.40
CA GLU A 80 -16.84 10.01 0.00
C GLU A 80 -15.56 9.58 0.70
N VAL A 81 -14.72 8.77 0.03
CA VAL A 81 -13.41 8.36 0.56
C VAL A 81 -12.54 9.58 0.83
N LEU A 82 -12.38 10.47 -0.15
CA LEU A 82 -11.57 11.68 0.03
C LEU A 82 -12.11 12.58 1.15
N SER A 83 -13.44 12.65 1.28
CA SER A 83 -14.11 13.41 2.34
C SER A 83 -13.89 12.80 3.73
N ALA A 84 -13.84 11.46 3.84
CA ALA A 84 -13.54 10.77 5.10
C ALA A 84 -12.06 10.93 5.53
N PHE A 85 -11.18 11.25 4.58
CA PHE A 85 -9.73 11.37 4.78
C PHE A 85 -9.23 12.81 4.78
N THR A 86 -10.10 13.81 4.96
CA THR A 86 -9.71 15.24 4.94
C THR A 86 -8.52 15.58 5.84
N ASN A 87 -8.45 14.99 7.04
CA ASN A 87 -7.35 15.21 7.98
C ASN A 87 -6.00 14.68 7.44
N PHE A 88 -6.02 13.63 6.61
CA PHE A 88 -4.80 13.09 5.98
C PHE A 88 -4.41 13.85 4.72
N VAL A 89 -5.38 14.55 4.14
CA VAL A 89 -5.20 15.33 2.92
C VAL A 89 -4.59 16.71 3.21
N GLU A 90 -4.71 17.20 4.45
CA GLU A 90 -4.24 18.54 4.84
C GLU A 90 -2.74 18.77 4.64
N ASP A 91 -1.95 17.74 4.94
CA ASP A 91 -0.50 17.77 4.88
C ASP A 91 0.05 17.33 3.51
N VAL A 92 -0.81 16.98 2.56
CA VAL A 92 -0.40 16.42 1.27
C VAL A 92 -0.53 17.45 0.16
N ALA A 93 0.56 17.64 -0.60
CA ALA A 93 0.54 18.49 -1.78
C ALA A 93 -0.41 17.95 -2.86
N SER A 94 -0.98 18.85 -3.65
CA SER A 94 -1.85 18.46 -4.77
C SER A 94 -1.07 17.66 -5.81
N PRO A 95 -1.54 16.47 -6.24
CA PRO A 95 -0.83 15.67 -7.25
C PRO A 95 -1.04 16.18 -8.69
N PHE A 96 -1.91 17.17 -8.90
CA PHE A 96 -2.34 17.61 -10.24
C PHE A 96 -1.73 18.95 -10.65
N TYR A 97 -0.89 18.95 -11.68
CA TYR A 97 -0.16 20.14 -12.16
C TYR A 97 -0.67 20.70 -13.49
N ASN A 98 -1.60 20.03 -14.16
CA ASN A 98 -2.15 20.45 -15.47
C ASN A 98 -3.69 20.47 -15.51
N LEU A 99 -4.32 20.51 -14.34
CA LEU A 99 -5.77 20.37 -14.22
C LEU A 99 -6.47 21.64 -14.68
N LYS A 100 -7.56 21.48 -15.43
CA LYS A 100 -8.49 22.55 -15.82
C LYS A 100 -9.83 22.38 -15.12
N TYR A 101 -10.33 21.15 -15.05
CA TYR A 101 -11.64 20.85 -14.48
C TYR A 101 -11.60 19.62 -13.58
N VAL A 102 -12.25 19.72 -12.42
CA VAL A 102 -12.66 18.57 -11.60
C VAL A 102 -14.16 18.42 -11.72
N LYS A 103 -14.63 17.34 -12.33
CA LYS A 103 -16.04 17.02 -12.44
C LYS A 103 -16.50 16.21 -11.23
N LEU A 104 -17.46 16.77 -10.50
CA LEU A 104 -18.09 16.11 -9.35
C LEU A 104 -19.17 15.10 -9.76
N PRO A 105 -19.45 14.12 -8.89
CA PRO A 105 -20.58 13.23 -9.07
C PRO A 105 -21.91 14.00 -9.04
N LYS A 106 -22.91 13.48 -9.75
CA LYS A 106 -24.24 14.11 -9.84
C LYS A 106 -24.86 14.21 -8.44
N GLY A 107 -25.36 15.40 -8.09
CA GLY A 107 -25.97 15.68 -6.78
C GLY A 107 -25.03 16.39 -5.80
N TYR A 108 -23.72 16.37 -6.04
CA TYR A 108 -22.76 17.11 -5.24
C TYR A 108 -22.64 18.56 -5.74
N LYS A 109 -22.51 19.50 -4.81
CA LYS A 109 -22.33 20.92 -5.09
C LYS A 109 -20.88 21.28 -4.83
N GLU A 110 -20.37 22.29 -5.52
CA GLU A 110 -19.03 22.81 -5.24
C GLU A 110 -18.88 23.24 -3.76
N SER A 111 -19.95 23.78 -3.17
CA SER A 111 -19.98 24.21 -1.77
C SER A 111 -19.87 23.05 -0.76
N SER A 112 -20.04 21.79 -1.17
CA SER A 112 -19.88 20.64 -0.28
C SER A 112 -18.42 20.19 -0.14
N ILE A 113 -17.49 20.85 -0.84
CA ILE A 113 -16.06 20.51 -0.80
C ILE A 113 -15.38 21.35 0.26
N SER A 114 -14.76 20.68 1.21
CA SER A 114 -13.95 21.34 2.23
C SER A 114 -12.77 22.09 1.62
N THR A 115 -12.32 23.15 2.28
CA THR A 115 -11.15 23.93 1.85
C THR A 115 -9.91 23.05 1.70
N THR A 116 -9.73 22.07 2.59
CA THR A 116 -8.64 21.10 2.56
C THR A 116 -8.70 20.21 1.32
N MET A 117 -9.87 19.64 1.02
CA MET A 117 -10.03 18.79 -0.17
C MET A 117 -9.89 19.61 -1.46
N ARG A 118 -10.36 20.86 -1.46
CA ARG A 118 -10.15 21.81 -2.58
C ARG A 118 -8.66 22.08 -2.80
N LYS A 119 -7.90 22.35 -1.73
CA LYS A 119 -6.45 22.57 -1.79
C LYS A 119 -5.74 21.34 -2.35
N PHE A 120 -6.14 20.14 -1.97
CA PHE A 120 -5.55 18.91 -2.50
C PHE A 120 -5.89 18.64 -3.96
N LEU A 121 -7.12 18.90 -4.40
CA LEU A 121 -7.51 18.66 -5.79
C LEU A 121 -6.96 19.73 -6.74
N LEU A 122 -6.86 20.99 -6.32
CA LEU A 122 -6.55 22.12 -7.20
C LEU A 122 -5.23 22.85 -6.88
N GLY A 123 -4.56 22.52 -5.77
CA GLY A 123 -3.50 23.34 -5.19
C GLY A 123 -2.28 23.56 -6.08
N CYS A 124 -2.02 22.66 -7.04
CA CYS A 124 -0.93 22.79 -8.01
C CYS A 124 -1.40 23.24 -9.40
N SER A 125 -2.69 23.61 -9.56
CA SER A 125 -3.29 24.04 -10.83
C SER A 125 -4.11 25.33 -10.63
N PRO A 126 -3.48 26.52 -10.63
CA PRO A 126 -4.11 27.78 -10.21
C PRO A 126 -5.26 28.29 -11.10
N GLY A 127 -5.49 27.68 -12.26
CA GLY A 127 -6.65 27.96 -13.13
C GLY A 127 -7.72 26.88 -13.13
N ALA A 128 -7.55 25.82 -12.32
CA ALA A 128 -8.49 24.70 -12.28
C ALA A 128 -9.77 25.08 -11.53
N THR A 129 -10.91 24.62 -12.03
CA THR A 129 -12.22 24.84 -11.38
C THR A 129 -12.95 23.53 -11.15
N ILE A 130 -13.83 23.51 -10.14
CA ILE A 130 -14.69 22.36 -9.87
C ILE A 130 -16.03 22.60 -10.56
N VAL A 131 -16.50 21.61 -11.31
CA VAL A 131 -17.73 21.71 -12.09
C VAL A 131 -18.66 20.53 -11.80
N THR A 132 -19.96 20.76 -11.80
CA THR A 132 -20.99 19.71 -11.66
C THR A 132 -21.42 19.15 -13.02
N GLY A 133 -21.23 19.94 -14.09
CA GLY A 133 -21.34 19.54 -15.48
C GLY A 133 -20.18 20.14 -16.27
N LEU A 134 -19.64 19.40 -17.23
CA LEU A 134 -18.64 19.99 -18.12
C LEU A 134 -19.34 21.04 -18.98
N PRO A 135 -18.73 22.24 -19.17
CA PRO A 135 -19.23 23.18 -20.15
C PRO A 135 -19.31 22.45 -21.48
N GLN A 136 -20.52 22.40 -22.06
CA GLN A 136 -20.65 21.95 -23.43
C GLN A 136 -19.90 23.01 -24.24
N ASN A 137 -18.76 22.65 -24.85
CA ASN A 137 -18.10 23.54 -25.78
C ASN A 137 -19.09 23.80 -26.94
N GLU A 138 -19.85 24.89 -26.86
CA GLU A 138 -20.69 25.38 -27.96
C GLU A 138 -19.82 25.95 -29.10
N GLU A 139 -18.52 26.11 -28.86
CA GLU A 139 -17.53 26.45 -29.88
C GLU A 139 -17.18 25.24 -30.74
N TYR A 140 -18.08 24.81 -31.64
CA TYR A 140 -17.75 24.24 -32.95
C TYR A 140 -19.00 23.96 -33.83
N TYR A 141 -20.05 24.78 -33.73
CA TYR A 141 -21.06 24.91 -34.79
C TYR A 141 -21.49 26.37 -34.97
N GLN A 142 -20.53 27.26 -35.24
CA GLN A 142 -20.86 28.41 -36.10
C GLN A 142 -21.00 27.87 -37.53
N ALA A 143 -22.13 27.20 -37.79
CA ALA A 143 -22.64 27.07 -39.13
C ALA A 143 -22.85 28.50 -39.63
N VAL A 144 -22.16 28.84 -40.72
CA VAL A 144 -22.40 30.04 -41.51
C VAL A 144 -23.90 30.10 -41.80
N HIS A 145 -24.61 30.94 -41.04
CA HIS A 145 -26.00 31.29 -41.32
C HIS A 145 -25.97 32.11 -42.62
N VAL A 146 -26.17 31.44 -43.74
CA VAL A 146 -26.61 32.09 -44.98
C VAL A 146 -28.07 32.50 -44.74
N PRO A 147 -28.41 33.80 -44.84
CA PRO A 147 -29.78 34.24 -44.65
C PRO A 147 -30.61 33.85 -45.88
N SER A 148 -31.39 32.78 -45.77
CA SER A 148 -32.50 32.53 -46.70
C SER A 148 -33.77 33.15 -46.14
N THR A 149 -34.05 34.33 -46.66
CA THR A 149 -35.34 35.02 -46.67
C THR A 149 -36.44 34.11 -47.21
N SER A 150 -37.51 33.85 -46.44
CA SER A 150 -38.91 33.98 -46.89
C SER A 150 -39.93 33.53 -45.84
N GLN A 151 -40.82 34.48 -45.51
CA GLN A 151 -42.29 34.37 -45.41
C GLN A 151 -42.88 33.37 -44.38
N LYS A 152 -43.51 33.81 -43.28
CA LYS A 152 -44.74 34.61 -43.11
C LYS A 152 -46.03 33.90 -43.57
N LEU A 153 -46.73 33.23 -42.64
CA LEU A 153 -48.20 33.09 -42.48
C LEU A 153 -48.43 31.98 -41.42
N LEU A 154 -48.74 32.29 -40.16
CA LEU A 154 -50.06 32.63 -39.58
C LEU A 154 -51.12 31.54 -39.83
N GLU A 155 -51.38 30.68 -38.83
CA GLU A 155 -52.69 30.50 -38.19
C GLU A 155 -52.66 29.42 -37.08
N GLU A 156 -53.22 29.79 -35.93
CA GLU A 156 -53.79 28.96 -34.85
C GLU A 156 -55.34 28.98 -35.06
N PRO A 157 -56.22 28.30 -34.29
CA PRO A 157 -56.05 27.19 -33.33
C PRO A 157 -57.19 26.12 -33.37
N LEU A 158 -57.14 25.20 -32.39
CA LEU A 158 -58.25 24.45 -31.75
C LEU A 158 -58.98 23.34 -32.55
N THR A 159 -58.79 22.08 -32.14
CA THR A 159 -59.82 21.25 -31.46
C THR A 159 -59.32 19.82 -31.17
N THR A 160 -59.46 19.39 -29.91
CA THR A 160 -59.61 18.00 -29.43
C THR A 160 -60.89 17.37 -29.99
N PRO A 161 -60.97 16.04 -30.27
CA PRO A 161 -61.14 15.07 -29.18
C PRO A 161 -60.50 13.67 -29.37
N THR A 162 -60.08 13.14 -28.22
CA THR A 162 -60.30 11.78 -27.67
C THR A 162 -60.82 10.68 -28.61
N ALA A 163 -59.99 9.65 -28.82
CA ALA A 163 -60.44 8.26 -28.89
C ALA A 163 -59.25 7.32 -28.57
N GLU A 164 -59.46 6.45 -27.60
CA GLU A 164 -58.58 5.36 -27.16
C GLU A 164 -58.33 4.34 -28.27
N LEU A 165 -57.13 3.76 -28.32
CA LEU A 165 -56.87 2.42 -28.87
C LEU A 165 -55.49 1.91 -28.40
N VAL A 166 -55.54 0.95 -27.46
CA VAL A 166 -54.94 -0.40 -27.51
C VAL A 166 -53.44 -0.60 -27.77
N ASP A 167 -52.86 -1.37 -26.83
CA ASP A 167 -51.71 -2.30 -26.86
C ASP A 167 -50.38 -1.90 -27.50
N SER A 168 -49.33 -1.97 -26.67
CA SER A 168 -48.29 -3.01 -26.82
C SER A 168 -47.41 -3.07 -25.58
N GLN A 169 -47.61 -4.11 -24.76
CA GLN A 169 -46.58 -4.63 -23.85
C GLN A 169 -45.58 -5.41 -24.70
N ASP A 170 -44.33 -4.93 -24.76
CA ASP A 170 -43.24 -5.68 -25.38
C ASP A 170 -42.35 -6.33 -24.31
N ILE A 171 -42.00 -7.57 -24.63
CA ILE A 171 -41.54 -8.63 -23.73
C ILE A 171 -40.01 -8.65 -23.74
N HIS A 172 -39.36 -8.33 -22.61
CA HIS A 172 -37.97 -8.73 -22.41
C HIS A 172 -37.90 -10.17 -21.88
N LYS A 173 -37.63 -11.10 -22.81
CA LYS A 173 -37.29 -12.51 -22.58
C LYS A 173 -36.15 -12.65 -21.56
N LYS A 174 -36.45 -13.31 -20.44
CA LYS A 174 -35.49 -13.88 -19.49
C LYS A 174 -35.40 -15.37 -19.79
N VAL A 175 -34.27 -15.84 -20.32
CA VAL A 175 -34.02 -17.27 -20.56
C VAL A 175 -33.34 -17.83 -19.31
N CYS A 176 -34.08 -18.65 -18.56
CA CYS A 176 -33.54 -19.64 -17.63
C CYS A 176 -33.27 -20.93 -18.40
N VAL A 177 -32.13 -21.57 -18.13
CA VAL A 177 -31.88 -22.97 -18.51
C VAL A 177 -31.66 -23.76 -17.23
N ASN A 178 -32.43 -24.82 -17.07
CA ASN A 178 -32.39 -25.76 -15.97
C ASN A 178 -31.99 -27.16 -16.48
N ARG A 179 -31.25 -27.87 -15.62
CA ARG A 179 -31.05 -29.33 -15.50
C ARG A 179 -30.28 -30.06 -16.61
N VAL A 180 -29.37 -30.95 -16.18
CA VAL A 180 -29.58 -32.42 -16.18
C VAL A 180 -28.68 -33.07 -15.10
N GLN A 181 -29.27 -33.97 -14.31
CA GLN A 181 -28.61 -34.94 -13.42
C GLN A 181 -28.26 -36.21 -14.22
N VAL A 182 -27.13 -36.86 -13.93
CA VAL A 182 -26.95 -38.29 -14.17
C VAL A 182 -26.15 -38.88 -12.99
N GLU A 183 -26.73 -39.88 -12.35
CA GLU A 183 -26.11 -40.75 -11.34
C GLU A 183 -25.44 -41.98 -11.99
N HIS A 184 -24.61 -42.64 -11.17
CA HIS A 184 -24.20 -44.06 -11.19
C HIS A 184 -23.18 -44.53 -12.23
N LEU A 185 -22.00 -44.99 -11.80
CA LEU A 185 -21.74 -46.37 -11.36
C LEU A 185 -20.26 -46.59 -11.00
N VAL A 186 -20.05 -47.37 -9.94
CA VAL A 186 -18.79 -47.98 -9.51
C VAL A 186 -18.46 -49.14 -10.45
N ASP A 187 -17.19 -49.28 -10.86
CA ASP A 187 -16.60 -50.62 -10.93
C ASP A 187 -15.07 -50.61 -10.83
N SER A 188 -14.58 -51.51 -9.99
CA SER A 188 -13.18 -51.85 -9.72
C SER A 188 -12.66 -52.87 -10.74
N SER A 189 -11.35 -52.84 -11.06
CA SER A 189 -10.66 -54.03 -11.55
C SER A 189 -9.14 -53.94 -11.50
N VAL A 190 -8.56 -54.99 -10.93
CA VAL A 190 -7.16 -55.38 -10.82
C VAL A 190 -6.68 -55.99 -12.14
N GLY A 191 -5.41 -55.81 -12.50
CA GLY A 191 -4.81 -56.51 -13.63
C GLY A 191 -3.32 -56.23 -13.80
N ASP A 192 -2.50 -56.97 -13.05
CA ASP A 192 -1.10 -57.27 -13.36
C ASP A 192 -1.00 -57.97 -14.73
N ALA A 193 0.00 -57.59 -15.56
CA ALA A 193 0.83 -58.52 -16.35
C ALA A 193 1.79 -57.80 -17.32
N ASP A 194 3.05 -58.23 -17.22
CA ASP A 194 4.00 -58.49 -18.31
C ASP A 194 4.65 -57.37 -19.14
N ARG A 195 5.82 -57.01 -18.60
CA ARG A 195 7.13 -56.83 -19.24
C ARG A 195 7.34 -57.69 -20.50
N ALA A 196 7.37 -57.05 -21.67
CA ALA A 196 8.11 -57.56 -22.84
C ALA A 196 8.76 -56.41 -23.62
N ARG A 197 10.08 -56.55 -23.83
CA ARG A 197 10.93 -55.68 -24.64
C ARG A 197 10.59 -55.85 -26.12
N HIS A 198 10.42 -54.76 -26.88
CA HIS A 198 10.83 -54.74 -28.28
C HIS A 198 11.13 -53.31 -28.77
N ALA A 199 12.30 -53.18 -29.38
CA ALA A 199 12.75 -52.01 -30.13
C ALA A 199 12.06 -51.97 -31.51
N GLY A 200 11.66 -50.77 -31.94
CA GLY A 200 11.14 -50.56 -33.30
C GLY A 200 10.74 -49.11 -33.60
N ALA A 201 11.57 -48.45 -34.41
CA ALA A 201 11.31 -47.34 -35.36
C ALA A 201 10.59 -46.04 -34.90
N PRO A 202 11.07 -44.84 -35.37
CA PRO A 202 10.42 -43.57 -35.05
C PRO A 202 9.20 -43.35 -35.95
N VAL A 203 8.00 -43.51 -35.39
CA VAL A 203 6.74 -43.11 -36.03
C VAL A 203 6.48 -41.64 -35.76
N ALA A 204 6.15 -40.91 -36.82
CA ALA A 204 5.80 -39.49 -36.83
C ALA A 204 4.80 -39.12 -35.72
N ARG A 205 5.19 -38.17 -34.86
CA ARG A 205 4.36 -37.60 -33.81
C ARG A 205 3.17 -36.86 -34.42
N LYS A 206 2.05 -37.58 -34.45
CA LYS A 206 0.69 -37.08 -34.69
C LYS A 206 0.31 -36.16 -33.50
N SER A 207 -0.14 -34.95 -33.82
CA SER A 207 -0.59 -33.93 -32.88
C SER A 207 -1.56 -34.50 -31.85
N ILE A 208 -1.18 -34.47 -30.58
CA ILE A 208 -2.07 -34.82 -29.49
C ILE A 208 -2.96 -33.61 -29.24
N ASN A 209 -4.26 -33.88 -29.36
CA ASN A 209 -5.36 -33.02 -28.97
C ASN A 209 -5.06 -32.33 -27.65
N GLN A 210 -5.00 -31.01 -27.71
CA GLN A 210 -5.00 -30.13 -26.57
C GLN A 210 -6.36 -30.28 -25.88
N ALA A 211 -6.44 -31.27 -24.98
CA ALA A 211 -7.54 -31.41 -24.05
C ALA A 211 -7.48 -30.21 -23.11
N SER A 212 -8.28 -29.20 -23.40
CA SER A 212 -8.60 -28.12 -22.47
C SER A 212 -9.27 -28.74 -21.26
N SER A 213 -8.45 -29.11 -20.27
CA SER A 213 -8.89 -29.47 -18.94
C SER A 213 -9.71 -28.31 -18.40
N SER A 214 -11.00 -28.55 -18.16
CA SER A 214 -11.83 -27.68 -17.35
C SER A 214 -11.36 -27.78 -15.90
N ARG A 215 -10.16 -27.26 -15.62
CA ARG A 215 -9.60 -27.19 -14.28
C ARG A 215 -10.38 -26.09 -13.56
N GLY A 216 -11.44 -26.52 -12.87
CA GLY A 216 -12.17 -25.67 -11.94
C GLY A 216 -11.18 -25.08 -10.94
N ASN A 217 -11.15 -23.76 -10.86
CA ASN A 217 -10.57 -22.92 -9.80
C ASN A 217 -9.44 -23.56 -8.98
N SER A 218 -8.38 -24.06 -9.64
CA SER A 218 -7.25 -24.64 -8.91
C SER A 218 -6.39 -23.50 -8.40
N ASN A 219 -6.31 -23.33 -7.07
CA ASN A 219 -5.47 -22.34 -6.38
C ASN A 219 -3.96 -22.62 -6.52
N PHE A 220 -3.56 -23.32 -7.57
CA PHE A 220 -2.19 -23.75 -7.83
C PHE A 220 -1.72 -23.29 -9.20
N TRP A 221 -0.49 -22.80 -9.24
CA TRP A 221 0.20 -22.29 -10.42
C TRP A 221 1.55 -22.99 -10.57
N LEU A 222 2.04 -23.05 -11.81
CA LEU A 222 3.34 -23.65 -12.10
C LEU A 222 4.44 -22.61 -11.92
N TRP A 223 5.31 -22.84 -10.94
CA TRP A 223 6.53 -22.07 -10.73
C TRP A 223 7.73 -22.96 -11.04
N GLN A 224 8.46 -22.63 -12.11
CA GLN A 224 9.56 -23.46 -12.64
C GLN A 224 9.17 -24.93 -12.90
N GLY A 225 7.90 -25.17 -13.28
CA GLY A 225 7.36 -26.52 -13.52
C GLY A 225 6.84 -27.23 -12.27
N LEU A 226 6.93 -26.62 -11.08
CA LEU A 226 6.40 -27.16 -9.82
C LEU A 226 5.04 -26.55 -9.50
N GLU A 227 4.10 -27.38 -9.05
CA GLU A 227 2.76 -26.94 -8.66
C GLU A 227 2.79 -26.32 -7.25
N ILE A 228 2.65 -25.00 -7.17
CA ILE A 228 2.72 -24.19 -5.94
C ILE A 228 1.44 -23.40 -5.79
N LYS A 229 1.04 -23.02 -4.56
CA LYS A 229 -0.11 -22.13 -4.38
C LYS A 229 0.08 -20.82 -5.15
N SER A 230 -0.98 -20.33 -5.79
CA SER A 230 -0.95 -19.11 -6.61
C SER A 230 -0.44 -17.89 -5.85
N GLU A 231 -0.87 -17.74 -4.60
CA GLU A 231 -0.50 -16.65 -3.68
C GLU A 231 1.01 -16.57 -3.38
N PHE A 232 1.78 -17.61 -3.68
CA PHE A 232 3.20 -17.68 -3.38
C PHE A 232 4.11 -17.45 -4.59
N VAL A 233 3.56 -17.37 -5.80
CA VAL A 233 4.35 -17.21 -7.04
C VAL A 233 5.15 -15.90 -7.00
N ASP A 234 4.50 -14.78 -6.71
CA ASP A 234 5.14 -13.46 -6.63
C ASP A 234 6.21 -13.40 -5.54
N LEU A 235 5.96 -14.07 -4.40
CA LEU A 235 6.91 -14.14 -3.30
C LEU A 235 8.16 -14.93 -3.69
N LEU A 236 8.00 -16.06 -4.40
CA LEU A 236 9.13 -16.86 -4.86
C LEU A 236 9.97 -16.13 -5.91
N ASP A 237 9.33 -15.46 -6.86
CA ASP A 237 10.03 -14.65 -7.86
C ASP A 237 10.83 -13.53 -7.20
N LEU A 238 10.26 -12.91 -6.17
CA LEU A 238 10.95 -11.92 -5.38
C LEU A 238 12.16 -12.49 -4.62
N ILE A 239 12.01 -13.66 -3.99
CA ILE A 239 13.11 -14.31 -3.25
C ILE A 239 14.22 -14.71 -4.22
N VAL A 240 13.92 -15.31 -5.37
CA VAL A 240 14.93 -15.63 -6.40
C VAL A 240 15.66 -14.38 -6.88
N LYS A 241 14.93 -13.29 -7.08
CA LYS A 241 15.50 -12.03 -7.54
C LYS A 241 16.40 -11.35 -6.51
N LYS A 242 16.01 -11.32 -5.23
CA LYS A 242 16.76 -10.63 -4.16
C LYS A 242 17.81 -11.50 -3.49
N TYR A 243 17.52 -12.78 -3.34
CA TYR A 243 18.30 -13.74 -2.56
C TYR A 243 18.46 -15.06 -3.34
N PRO A 244 19.06 -15.05 -4.54
CA PRO A 244 19.19 -16.24 -5.40
C PRO A 244 19.87 -17.42 -4.68
N GLN A 245 20.81 -17.14 -3.78
CA GLN A 245 21.51 -18.11 -2.94
C GLN A 245 20.57 -18.94 -2.05
N THR A 246 19.33 -18.48 -1.79
CA THR A 246 18.31 -19.22 -1.03
C THR A 246 18.09 -20.62 -1.59
N PHE A 247 18.23 -20.79 -2.92
CA PHE A 247 17.96 -22.05 -3.61
C PHE A 247 19.22 -22.81 -4.04
N GLU A 248 20.42 -22.35 -3.67
CA GLU A 248 21.69 -22.91 -4.18
C GLU A 248 21.91 -24.38 -3.80
N HIS A 249 21.48 -24.77 -2.60
CA HIS A 249 21.59 -26.15 -2.09
C HIS A 249 20.26 -26.89 -2.12
N PHE A 250 19.25 -26.28 -2.71
CA PHE A 250 17.89 -26.79 -2.70
C PHE A 250 17.73 -27.93 -3.71
N THR A 251 17.90 -29.16 -3.21
CA THR A 251 17.71 -30.38 -3.98
C THR A 251 16.63 -31.28 -3.35
N ALA A 252 15.77 -31.85 -4.17
CA ALA A 252 14.82 -32.88 -3.77
C ALA A 252 14.68 -33.93 -4.86
N LYS A 253 14.32 -35.15 -4.48
CA LYS A 253 14.19 -36.28 -5.41
C LYS A 253 12.80 -36.40 -6.03
N SER A 254 11.79 -35.76 -5.44
CA SER A 254 10.41 -35.80 -5.92
C SER A 254 9.81 -34.41 -6.04
N GLU A 255 9.03 -34.19 -7.11
CA GLU A 255 8.31 -32.94 -7.39
C GLU A 255 7.32 -32.57 -6.28
N THR A 256 6.62 -33.57 -5.71
CA THR A 256 5.69 -33.37 -4.60
C THR A 256 6.38 -32.85 -3.34
N PHE A 257 7.58 -33.35 -3.05
CA PHE A 257 8.36 -32.90 -1.91
C PHE A 257 8.99 -31.52 -2.17
N TYR A 258 9.35 -31.22 -3.42
CA TYR A 258 9.73 -29.89 -3.87
C TYR A 258 8.64 -28.86 -3.61
N ALA A 259 7.42 -29.13 -4.10
CA ALA A 259 6.27 -28.26 -3.91
C ALA A 259 5.94 -28.05 -2.43
N MET A 260 5.97 -29.11 -1.62
CA MET A 260 5.75 -29.03 -0.17
C MET A 260 6.78 -28.10 0.51
N LYS A 261 8.08 -28.28 0.22
CA LYS A 261 9.13 -27.45 0.80
C LYS A 261 9.02 -25.99 0.39
N LEU A 262 8.70 -25.71 -0.87
CA LEU A 262 8.50 -24.34 -1.36
C LEU A 262 7.29 -23.68 -0.72
N ASN A 263 6.16 -24.40 -0.60
CA ASN A 263 4.99 -23.89 0.11
C ASN A 263 5.32 -23.56 1.57
N MET A 264 6.08 -24.42 2.25
CA MET A 264 6.50 -24.15 3.63
C MET A 264 7.44 -22.95 3.75
N LEU A 265 8.43 -22.82 2.86
CA LEU A 265 9.29 -21.63 2.79
C LEU A 265 8.43 -20.36 2.66
N CYS A 266 7.48 -20.36 1.74
CA CYS A 266 6.61 -19.21 1.50
C CYS A 266 5.67 -18.92 2.67
N THR A 267 5.12 -19.95 3.32
CA THR A 267 4.33 -19.78 4.54
C THR A 267 5.14 -19.08 5.63
N TRP A 268 6.33 -19.59 5.96
CA TRP A 268 7.21 -19.00 6.97
C TRP A 268 7.64 -17.58 6.63
N VAL A 269 8.04 -17.33 5.37
CA VAL A 269 8.43 -15.97 4.93
C VAL A 269 7.23 -15.02 5.00
N ASN A 270 6.07 -15.43 4.51
CA ASN A 270 4.89 -14.58 4.52
C ASN A 270 4.42 -14.26 5.94
N GLU A 271 4.42 -15.25 6.83
CA GLU A 271 4.08 -15.06 8.24
C GLU A 271 5.07 -14.11 8.91
N PHE A 272 6.37 -14.37 8.76
CA PHE A 272 7.44 -13.53 9.31
C PHE A 272 7.35 -12.07 8.84
N LEU A 273 7.05 -11.85 7.55
CA LEU A 273 6.89 -10.50 7.00
C LEU A 273 5.61 -9.81 7.47
N ARG A 274 4.56 -10.57 7.83
CA ARG A 274 3.27 -10.03 8.30
C ARG A 274 3.25 -9.78 9.80
N THR A 275 4.09 -10.47 10.58
CA THR A 275 4.20 -10.23 12.03
C THR A 275 4.64 -8.80 12.29
N SER A 276 3.87 -8.09 13.10
CA SER A 276 4.19 -6.70 13.44
C SER A 276 5.31 -6.65 14.47
N MET A 277 6.12 -5.57 14.48
CA MET A 277 7.21 -5.43 15.46
C MET A 277 6.77 -5.66 16.92
N PRO A 278 5.62 -5.11 17.37
CA PRO A 278 5.09 -5.33 18.73
C PRO A 278 4.74 -6.79 19.06
N GLU A 279 4.50 -7.65 18.06
CA GLU A 279 4.17 -9.06 18.27
C GLU A 279 5.40 -9.93 18.54
N PHE A 280 6.61 -9.51 18.14
CA PHE A 280 7.83 -10.29 18.40
C PHE A 280 8.19 -10.32 19.90
N CYS A 281 7.65 -11.29 20.62
CA CYS A 281 8.07 -11.70 21.96
C CYS A 281 9.12 -12.82 21.89
N THR A 282 9.72 -13.18 23.03
CA THR A 282 10.74 -14.23 23.12
C THR A 282 10.27 -15.56 22.54
N ASP A 283 9.02 -15.94 22.80
CA ASP A 283 8.45 -17.21 22.34
C ASP A 283 8.32 -17.25 20.80
N ILE A 284 7.78 -16.17 20.21
CA ILE A 284 7.65 -16.03 18.75
C ILE A 284 9.02 -15.98 18.07
N ILE A 285 10.00 -15.31 18.68
CA ILE A 285 11.38 -15.29 18.16
C ILE A 285 11.98 -16.71 18.16
N SER A 286 11.75 -17.48 19.23
CA SER A 286 12.21 -18.88 19.30
C SER A 286 11.54 -19.74 18.24
N GLU A 287 10.23 -19.59 18.04
CA GLU A 287 9.47 -20.32 17.03
C GLU A 287 10.00 -20.06 15.61
N TYR A 288 10.28 -18.79 15.27
CA TYR A 288 10.91 -18.47 13.98
C TYR A 288 12.33 -19.02 13.84
N LYS A 289 13.13 -19.03 14.91
CA LYS A 289 14.49 -19.64 14.88
C LYS A 289 14.41 -21.13 14.56
N ASP A 290 13.48 -21.84 15.21
CA ASP A 290 13.27 -23.27 14.97
C ASP A 290 12.75 -23.53 13.55
N GLY A 291 11.77 -22.75 13.09
CA GLY A 291 11.25 -22.82 11.73
C GLY A 291 12.32 -22.57 10.66
N PHE A 292 13.17 -21.56 10.85
CA PHE A 292 14.28 -21.28 9.94
C PHE A 292 15.37 -22.35 9.98
N ALA A 293 15.65 -22.95 11.14
CA ALA A 293 16.56 -24.09 11.24
C ALA A 293 16.03 -25.30 10.46
N ASP A 294 14.72 -25.55 10.47
CA ASP A 294 14.12 -26.62 9.66
C ASP A 294 14.18 -26.33 8.15
N LEU A 295 13.99 -25.07 7.73
CA LEU A 295 14.19 -24.67 6.33
C LEU A 295 15.65 -24.88 5.89
N GLN A 296 16.63 -24.58 6.76
CA GLN A 296 18.04 -24.86 6.49
C GLN A 296 18.31 -26.36 6.35
N ARG A 297 17.75 -27.19 7.23
CA ARG A 297 17.82 -28.66 7.13
C ARG A 297 17.24 -29.17 5.81
N TRP A 298 16.30 -28.43 5.22
CA TRP A 298 15.72 -28.76 3.92
C TRP A 298 16.53 -28.29 2.71
N GLY A 299 17.63 -27.56 2.94
CA GLY A 299 18.56 -27.09 1.91
C GLY A 299 18.34 -25.65 1.48
N PHE A 300 17.46 -24.89 2.15
CA PHE A 300 17.30 -23.46 1.87
C PHE A 300 18.36 -22.63 2.59
N ASN A 301 19.02 -21.73 1.87
CA ASN A 301 19.92 -20.76 2.50
C ASN A 301 19.16 -19.53 2.99
N VAL A 302 18.62 -19.62 4.21
CA VAL A 302 17.78 -18.58 4.84
C VAL A 302 18.55 -17.64 5.78
N TYR A 303 19.87 -17.47 5.59
CA TYR A 303 20.67 -16.60 6.46
C TYR A 303 20.11 -15.17 6.56
N TRP A 304 19.53 -14.64 5.48
CA TRP A 304 18.94 -13.31 5.45
C TRP A 304 17.70 -13.18 6.36
N LEU A 305 16.93 -14.26 6.54
CA LEU A 305 15.83 -14.30 7.51
C LEU A 305 16.37 -14.36 8.94
N VAL A 306 17.40 -15.18 9.17
CA VAL A 306 18.04 -15.34 10.48
C VAL A 306 18.69 -14.02 10.93
N ASP A 307 19.42 -13.34 10.05
CA ASP A 307 20.03 -12.03 10.33
C ASP A 307 18.97 -10.99 10.68
N ARG A 308 17.86 -10.96 9.93
CA ARG A 308 16.75 -10.07 10.21
C ARG A 308 16.09 -10.36 11.56
N LEU A 309 15.86 -11.62 11.89
CA LEU A 309 15.29 -12.03 13.18
C LEU A 309 16.22 -11.69 14.35
N ASN A 310 17.53 -11.91 14.19
CA ASN A 310 18.54 -11.51 15.18
C ASN A 310 18.57 -10.00 15.39
N TYR A 311 18.38 -9.22 14.33
CA TYR A 311 18.25 -7.76 14.44
C TYR A 311 17.00 -7.35 15.23
N ILE A 312 15.86 -7.97 14.97
CA ILE A 312 14.61 -7.74 15.72
C ILE A 312 14.81 -8.07 17.21
N GLU A 313 15.43 -9.20 17.52
CA GLU A 313 15.76 -9.61 18.89
C GLU A 313 16.64 -8.58 19.60
N GLN A 314 17.68 -8.05 18.93
CA GLN A 314 18.53 -7.00 19.48
C GLN A 314 17.76 -5.72 19.79
N ILE A 315 16.86 -5.28 18.90
CA ILE A 315 16.01 -4.11 19.16
C ILE A 315 15.17 -4.34 20.42
N ARG A 316 14.57 -5.53 20.57
CA ARG A 316 13.74 -5.85 21.74
C ARG A 316 14.53 -5.86 23.04
N LEU A 317 15.71 -6.45 23.04
CA LEU A 317 16.59 -6.44 24.21
C LEU A 317 16.95 -5.01 24.62
N SER A 318 17.22 -4.13 23.65
CA SER A 318 17.53 -2.73 23.92
C SER A 318 16.33 -1.94 24.48
N GLN A 319 15.10 -2.21 24.02
CA GLN A 319 13.89 -1.57 24.56
C GLN A 319 13.65 -1.96 26.02
N ASN A 320 13.87 -3.24 26.37
CA ASN A 320 13.71 -3.71 27.74
C ASN A 320 14.73 -3.09 28.70
N GLU A 321 15.97 -2.86 28.22
CA GLU A 321 17.00 -2.17 29.00
C GLU A 321 16.62 -0.72 29.29
N VAL A 322 16.08 0.00 28.31
CA VAL A 322 15.60 1.38 28.49
C VAL A 322 14.46 1.45 29.51
N HIS A 323 13.49 0.54 29.43
CA HIS A 323 12.39 0.49 30.40
C HIS A 323 12.86 0.15 31.83
N ALA A 324 13.88 -0.70 31.98
CA ALA A 324 14.45 -1.01 33.29
C ALA A 324 15.14 0.23 33.92
N ILE A 325 15.83 1.03 33.11
CA ILE A 325 16.48 2.26 33.56
C ILE A 325 15.43 3.29 33.99
N ASP A 326 14.41 3.54 33.17
CA ASP A 326 13.33 4.49 33.49
C ASP A 326 12.59 4.14 34.79
N SER A 327 12.37 2.83 35.01
CA SER A 327 11.78 2.31 36.25
C SER A 327 12.64 2.63 37.48
N SER A 328 13.96 2.45 37.36
CA SER A 328 14.91 2.68 38.45
C SER A 328 15.07 4.16 38.82
N VAL A 329 14.96 5.07 37.85
CA VAL A 329 15.04 6.52 38.07
C VAL A 329 13.80 7.03 38.82
N GLY A 330 12.61 6.54 38.45
CA GLY A 330 11.36 6.92 39.13
C GLY A 330 11.33 6.55 40.62
N ASP A 331 11.91 5.40 40.99
CA ASP A 331 11.98 4.96 42.39
C ASP A 331 13.03 5.73 43.20
N ALA A 332 14.17 6.08 42.60
CA ALA A 332 15.20 6.90 43.24
C ALA A 332 14.70 8.32 43.57
N ASP A 333 13.93 8.94 42.67
CA ASP A 333 13.34 10.25 42.91
C ASP A 333 12.23 10.19 43.97
N ARG A 334 11.44 9.12 44.01
CA ARG A 334 10.44 8.91 45.07
C ARG A 334 11.10 8.73 46.44
N ALA A 335 12.21 8.02 46.51
CA ALA A 335 12.99 7.87 47.75
C ALA A 335 13.61 9.19 48.23
N ARG A 336 14.10 10.04 47.31
CA ARG A 336 14.63 11.37 47.64
C ARG A 336 13.57 12.31 48.19
N HIS A 337 12.34 12.25 47.67
CA HIS A 337 11.24 13.07 48.17
C HIS A 337 10.67 12.61 49.52
N ALA A 338 10.90 11.36 49.93
CA ALA A 338 10.44 10.84 51.20
C ALA A 338 11.34 11.17 52.40
N CYS A 339 12.58 11.64 52.17
CA CYS A 339 13.58 11.80 53.24
C CYS A 339 14.05 13.25 53.51
N THR A 340 13.39 14.28 52.97
CA THR A 340 13.75 15.68 53.30
C THR A 340 12.84 16.22 54.40
N PRO A 341 13.32 16.41 55.65
CA PRO A 341 12.58 17.16 56.65
C PRO A 341 12.57 18.63 56.24
N VAL A 342 11.37 19.20 56.11
CA VAL A 342 11.16 20.60 55.75
C VAL A 342 11.65 21.50 56.89
N ALA A 343 12.89 21.98 56.78
CA ALA A 343 13.32 23.19 57.47
C ALA A 343 12.91 24.38 56.60
N ARG A 344 11.86 25.08 57.06
CA ARG A 344 11.38 26.34 56.47
C ARG A 344 12.43 27.43 56.71
N GLU A 345 13.06 27.91 55.64
CA GLU A 345 13.47 29.31 55.55
C GLU A 345 13.15 29.82 54.15
N GLY A 346 12.43 30.95 54.12
CA GLY A 346 11.81 31.50 52.93
C GLY A 346 12.82 32.15 52.00
N ILE A 347 12.73 31.79 50.73
CA ILE A 347 13.20 32.64 49.63
C ILE A 347 12.15 32.54 48.53
N ASP A 348 11.59 33.71 48.22
CA ASP A 348 10.73 33.94 47.07
C ASP A 348 11.49 33.60 45.78
N GLN A 349 11.15 32.48 45.15
CA GLN A 349 11.51 32.20 43.76
C GLN A 349 10.30 31.65 43.01
N ALA A 350 9.95 32.38 41.97
CA ALA A 350 8.81 32.14 41.10
C ALA A 350 8.88 30.72 40.50
N SER A 351 7.93 29.88 40.93
CA SER A 351 7.67 28.56 40.37
C SER A 351 7.19 28.70 38.92
N SER A 352 8.07 28.37 37.99
CA SER A 352 7.73 28.03 36.61
C SER A 352 6.81 26.81 36.60
N SER A 353 5.76 26.90 35.79
CA SER A 353 4.69 25.91 35.66
C SER A 353 5.23 24.56 35.23
N ARG A 354 4.90 23.53 36.01
CA ARG A 354 5.05 22.10 35.72
C ARG A 354 4.12 21.72 34.55
N GLY A 355 4.56 22.02 33.33
CA GLY A 355 3.93 21.59 32.09
C GLY A 355 4.42 20.19 31.71
N ASN A 356 3.51 19.38 31.18
CA ASN A 356 3.73 18.04 30.66
C ASN A 356 4.64 18.11 29.41
N SER A 357 5.94 18.38 29.57
CA SER A 357 6.83 18.60 28.43
C SER A 357 7.26 17.26 27.85
N ASN A 358 6.75 16.93 26.66
CA ASN A 358 7.17 15.79 25.84
C ASN A 358 8.62 15.91 25.33
N PHE A 359 9.43 16.80 25.90
CA PHE A 359 10.77 17.16 25.44
C PHE A 359 11.78 17.07 26.59
N TRP A 360 12.96 16.56 26.26
CA TRP A 360 14.09 16.34 27.14
C TRP A 360 15.34 16.99 26.55
N LEU A 361 16.25 17.44 27.41
CA LEU A 361 17.52 18.00 26.98
C LEU A 361 18.52 16.87 26.70
N TRP A 362 18.81 16.62 25.43
CA TRP A 362 19.85 15.70 24.97
C TRP A 362 21.04 16.52 24.45
N GLN A 363 22.19 16.45 25.12
CA GLN A 363 23.36 17.32 24.87
C GLN A 363 23.04 18.83 24.80
N GLY A 364 22.10 19.30 25.62
CA GLY A 364 21.66 20.70 25.64
C GLY A 364 20.60 21.04 24.58
N LEU A 365 20.09 20.06 23.84
CA LEU A 365 19.10 20.24 22.77
C LEU A 365 17.74 19.71 23.19
N GLU A 366 16.68 20.43 22.85
CA GLU A 366 15.31 20.04 23.19
C GLU A 366 14.79 18.98 22.18
N ILE A 367 14.87 17.71 22.57
CA ILE A 367 14.49 16.54 21.77
C ILE A 367 13.24 15.91 22.37
N LYS A 368 12.32 15.37 21.56
CA LYS A 368 11.18 14.62 22.11
C LYS A 368 11.68 13.44 22.96
N SER A 369 11.05 13.23 24.12
CA SER A 369 11.44 12.19 25.08
C SER A 369 11.56 10.79 24.44
N GLU A 370 10.64 10.45 23.55
CA GLU A 370 10.56 9.18 22.83
C GLU A 370 11.77 8.91 21.92
N PHE A 371 12.53 9.95 21.56
CA PHE A 371 13.67 9.83 20.64
C PHE A 371 15.03 9.82 21.33
N VAL A 372 15.10 10.11 22.63
CA VAL A 372 16.36 10.18 23.38
C VAL A 372 17.11 8.84 23.33
N GLY A 373 16.42 7.73 23.57
CA GLY A 373 17.03 6.39 23.51
C GLY A 373 17.54 6.00 22.12
N LEU A 374 16.83 6.43 21.06
CA LEU A 374 17.27 6.22 19.69
C LEU A 374 18.54 7.02 19.37
N LEU A 375 18.59 8.29 19.79
CA LEU A 375 19.76 9.15 19.60
C LEU A 375 20.98 8.65 20.39
N ASP A 376 20.80 8.19 21.63
CA ASP A 376 21.88 7.57 22.40
C ASP A 376 22.42 6.31 21.73
N LEU A 377 21.55 5.48 21.16
CA LEU A 377 21.95 4.29 20.42
C LEU A 377 22.74 4.65 19.15
N ILE A 378 22.27 5.64 18.38
CA ILE A 378 22.95 6.10 17.17
C ILE A 378 24.30 6.73 17.53
N MET A 379 24.36 7.55 18.58
CA MET A 379 25.59 8.21 19.04
C MET A 379 26.61 7.20 19.58
N LYS A 380 26.16 6.19 20.33
CA LYS A 380 27.03 5.11 20.84
C LYS A 380 27.61 4.25 19.72
N LYS A 381 26.79 3.94 18.69
CA LYS A 381 27.25 3.11 17.56
C LYS A 381 28.04 3.89 16.51
N TYR A 382 27.73 5.17 16.31
CA TYR A 382 28.25 5.99 15.21
C TYR A 382 28.58 7.42 15.66
N PRO A 383 29.52 7.61 16.59
CA PRO A 383 29.86 8.94 17.11
C PRO A 383 30.30 9.92 16.00
N GLU A 384 30.95 9.42 14.94
CA GLU A 384 31.36 10.18 13.77
C GLU A 384 30.19 10.83 13.01
N THR A 385 28.98 10.30 13.19
CA THR A 385 27.75 10.88 12.66
C THR A 385 27.52 12.29 13.17
N PHE A 386 27.91 12.54 14.42
CA PHE A 386 27.64 13.78 15.13
C PHE A 386 28.82 14.76 15.04
N GLU A 387 30.02 14.30 14.70
CA GLU A 387 31.23 15.16 14.63
C GLU A 387 31.16 16.25 13.55
N HIS A 388 30.43 16.01 12.46
CA HIS A 388 30.24 17.00 11.40
C HIS A 388 29.12 18.02 11.69
N PHE A 389 28.38 17.85 12.79
CA PHE A 389 27.26 18.72 13.16
C PHE A 389 27.70 19.92 14.00
N LYS A 390 28.47 20.83 13.41
CA LYS A 390 28.60 22.21 13.91
C LYS A 390 27.56 23.10 13.24
N ALA A 391 26.33 23.10 13.76
CA ALA A 391 25.31 24.06 13.33
C ALA A 391 25.50 25.41 14.03
N LYS A 392 25.14 26.52 13.36
CA LYS A 392 25.18 27.87 13.94
C LYS A 392 24.08 28.13 15.00
N SER A 393 23.12 27.22 15.17
CA SER A 393 21.97 27.38 16.07
C SER A 393 21.52 26.02 16.63
N GLU A 394 21.41 25.96 17.96
CA GLU A 394 20.95 24.78 18.73
C GLU A 394 19.49 24.41 18.41
N ALA A 395 18.60 25.39 18.27
CA ALA A 395 17.19 25.15 17.95
C ALA A 395 17.00 24.50 16.57
N PHE A 396 17.78 24.93 15.57
CA PHE A 396 17.75 24.34 14.24
C PHE A 396 18.27 22.90 14.25
N TYR A 397 19.19 22.59 15.17
CA TYR A 397 19.76 21.26 15.31
C TYR A 397 18.78 20.30 16.00
N ALA A 398 18.14 20.74 17.07
CA ALA A 398 17.08 20.02 17.75
C ALA A 398 15.93 19.66 16.78
N MET A 399 15.52 20.60 15.92
CA MET A 399 14.52 20.36 14.88
C MET A 399 14.94 19.24 13.92
N LYS A 400 16.17 19.26 13.40
CA LYS A 400 16.68 18.24 12.47
C LYS A 400 16.75 16.86 13.09
N LEU A 401 17.19 16.76 14.35
CA LEU A 401 17.24 15.49 15.07
C LEU A 401 15.84 14.94 15.32
N ASN A 402 14.87 15.78 15.72
CA ASN A 402 13.48 15.35 15.87
C ASN A 402 12.88 14.85 14.54
N VAL A 403 13.18 15.51 13.41
CA VAL A 403 12.72 15.03 12.09
C VAL A 403 13.38 13.71 11.71
N LEU A 404 14.69 13.57 11.89
CA LEU A 404 15.39 12.31 11.64
C LEU A 404 14.80 11.17 12.48
N CYS A 405 14.57 11.41 13.77
CA CYS A 405 14.06 10.38 14.67
C CYS A 405 12.62 10.00 14.37
N THR A 406 11.77 10.98 14.03
CA THR A 406 10.40 10.71 13.56
C THR A 406 10.43 9.85 12.29
N TRP A 407 11.32 10.19 11.37
CA TRP A 407 11.48 9.46 10.11
C TRP A 407 12.03 8.04 10.33
N VAL A 408 12.97 7.84 11.25
CA VAL A 408 13.49 6.51 11.62
C VAL A 408 12.44 5.69 12.38
N ASP A 409 11.65 6.31 13.25
CA ASP A 409 10.56 5.65 13.98
C ASP A 409 9.43 5.22 13.02
N ASP A 410 9.03 6.10 12.10
CA ASP A 410 8.06 5.76 11.05
C ASP A 410 8.61 4.64 10.14
N PHE A 411 9.90 4.67 9.80
CA PHE A 411 10.55 3.59 9.06
C PHE A 411 10.42 2.26 9.81
N LEU A 412 10.75 2.26 11.11
CA LEU A 412 10.75 1.06 11.97
C LEU A 412 9.35 0.51 12.23
N ARG A 413 8.33 1.36 12.27
CA ARG A 413 6.93 0.98 12.49
C ARG A 413 6.23 0.46 11.22
N THR A 414 6.75 0.81 10.05
CA THR A 414 6.17 0.39 8.76
C THR A 414 6.45 -1.10 8.53
N SER A 415 5.41 -1.93 8.48
CA SER A 415 5.55 -3.38 8.25
C SER A 415 6.04 -3.69 6.82
N MET A 416 6.85 -4.75 6.66
CA MET A 416 7.47 -5.12 5.37
C MET A 416 6.54 -5.34 4.15
N PRO A 417 5.24 -5.71 4.27
CA PRO A 417 4.36 -5.80 3.10
C PRO A 417 4.14 -4.43 2.43
N GLU A 418 4.31 -3.33 3.17
CA GLU A 418 4.14 -1.96 2.69
C GLU A 418 5.42 -1.44 2.00
N PHE A 419 6.54 -2.17 2.12
CA PHE A 419 7.89 -1.72 1.78
C PHE A 419 8.25 -1.81 0.28
N PHE A 420 7.35 -2.30 -0.58
CA PHE A 420 7.69 -2.56 -1.97
C PHE A 420 7.61 -1.31 -2.86
N THR A 421 8.78 -0.91 -3.36
CA THR A 421 9.09 0.09 -4.41
C THR A 421 8.64 1.55 -4.19
N ASP A 422 7.47 1.81 -3.62
CA ASP A 422 6.89 3.16 -3.53
C ASP A 422 7.38 3.93 -2.30
N ILE A 423 7.52 3.22 -1.18
CA ILE A 423 8.15 3.74 0.03
C ILE A 423 9.63 4.05 -0.24
N ILE A 424 10.31 3.26 -1.06
CA ILE A 424 11.72 3.52 -1.41
C ILE A 424 11.89 4.88 -2.12
N SER A 425 10.92 5.35 -2.92
CA SER A 425 10.98 6.70 -3.52
C SER A 425 10.72 7.83 -2.52
N GLU A 426 9.74 7.69 -1.64
CA GLU A 426 9.42 8.69 -0.61
C GLU A 426 10.58 8.82 0.40
N TYR A 427 11.19 7.69 0.74
CA TYR A 427 12.38 7.65 1.57
C TYR A 427 13.63 8.16 0.83
N LYS A 428 13.74 7.98 -0.51
CA LYS A 428 14.78 8.61 -1.36
C LYS A 428 14.75 10.13 -1.34
N ASP A 429 13.56 10.72 -1.39
CA ASP A 429 13.43 12.18 -1.30
C ASP A 429 13.76 12.66 0.12
N GLY A 430 13.30 11.94 1.16
CA GLY A 430 13.75 12.15 2.53
C GLY A 430 15.28 12.04 2.70
N PHE A 431 15.94 11.12 1.98
CA PHE A 431 17.40 11.01 1.99
C PHE A 431 18.09 12.18 1.31
N ALA A 432 17.54 12.68 0.21
CA ALA A 432 18.06 13.86 -0.46
C ALA A 432 17.98 15.07 0.47
N ASP A 433 16.91 15.19 1.26
CA ASP A 433 16.74 16.26 2.23
C ASP A 433 17.65 16.10 3.46
N LEU A 434 17.84 14.88 3.97
CA LEU A 434 18.84 14.61 5.01
C LEU A 434 20.27 14.94 4.53
N GLN A 435 20.62 14.59 3.29
CA GLN A 435 21.92 14.97 2.70
C GLN A 435 22.04 16.48 2.52
N ARG A 436 20.99 17.18 2.06
CA ARG A 436 20.94 18.65 2.01
C ARG A 436 21.08 19.29 3.39
N TRP A 437 20.66 18.59 4.43
CA TRP A 437 20.80 19.02 5.82
C TRP A 437 22.17 18.77 6.42
N GLY A 438 23.08 18.15 5.67
CA GLY A 438 24.46 17.87 6.07
C GLY A 438 24.65 16.50 6.71
N PHE A 439 23.64 15.63 6.73
CA PHE A 439 23.83 14.25 7.17
C PHE A 439 24.73 13.53 6.16
N ASN A 440 25.82 12.95 6.65
CA ASN A 440 26.77 12.22 5.82
C ASN A 440 26.04 11.06 5.12
N ARG A 441 26.23 10.93 3.80
CA ARG A 441 25.64 9.86 2.99
C ARG A 441 25.93 8.47 3.57
N THR A 442 27.13 8.26 4.11
CA THR A 442 27.52 7.00 4.75
C THR A 442 26.68 6.71 5.99
N VAL A 443 26.41 7.72 6.82
CA VAL A 443 25.55 7.58 8.02
C VAL A 443 24.12 7.24 7.62
N VAL A 444 23.57 7.97 6.66
CA VAL A 444 22.23 7.75 6.15
C VAL A 444 22.09 6.35 5.55
N GLN A 445 23.11 5.91 4.81
CA GLN A 445 23.19 4.55 4.28
C GLN A 445 23.39 3.50 5.38
N LEU A 446 24.08 3.81 6.48
CA LEU A 446 24.29 2.89 7.59
C LEU A 446 23.05 2.71 8.45
N ILE A 447 22.31 3.81 8.70
CA ILE A 447 20.98 3.76 9.32
C ILE A 447 20.06 2.92 8.44
N LEU A 448 20.03 3.16 7.12
CA LEU A 448 19.25 2.37 6.18
C LEU A 448 19.63 0.88 6.12
N VAL A 449 20.89 0.55 5.90
CA VAL A 449 21.38 -0.82 5.66
C VAL A 449 21.29 -1.68 6.91
N LYS A 450 21.23 -1.07 8.10
CA LYS A 450 21.06 -1.81 9.34
C LYS A 450 19.64 -1.76 9.90
N VAL A 451 18.79 -0.85 9.42
CA VAL A 451 17.36 -0.83 9.76
C VAL A 451 16.53 -1.63 8.73
N LEU A 452 16.99 -1.78 7.48
CA LEU A 452 16.64 -2.85 6.54
C LEU A 452 17.32 -4.16 6.93
#